data_AF-A0A1V4UY02-F1
#
_entry.id   AF-A0A1V4UY02-F1
#
_cell.length_a   1.000
_cell.length_b   1.000
_cell.length_c   1.000
_cell.angle_alpha   90.00
_cell.angle_beta   90.00
_cell.angle_gamma   90.00
#
_symmetry.space_group_name_H-M   'P 1'
#
loop_
_entity.id
_entity.type
_entity.pdbx_description
1 polymer ?
#
loop_
_entity_poly.entity_id
_entity_poly.type
_entity_poly.pdbx_seq_one_letter_code
_entity_poly.pdbx_strand_id
1 'polypeptide(L)'
;MGTEVQKGDYTDISIGDERYREEDLRLLAGGEDTLPGESLLLLARVLKNPMRLPLLLKQICGLRSSLQAQEREEFRLGLIRIQIEADLHMHEDIQRFQQRRYVAQVIEMLIFQDLLLAPREMEEESLE
;
A
#
# COMPACT_ATOMS: atom_id res chain seq x y z
N MET A 1 23.89 19.58 -29.05
CA MET A 1 23.79 19.74 -27.58
C MET A 1 22.31 19.75 -27.26
N GLY A 2 21.64 18.67 -26.87
CA GLY A 2 22.10 17.56 -26.04
C GLY A 2 21.71 17.82 -24.59
N THR A 3 20.41 17.86 -24.32
CA THR A 3 19.84 17.58 -22.98
C THR A 3 18.59 16.75 -23.21
N GLU A 4 18.77 15.43 -23.15
CA GLU A 4 17.69 14.46 -23.01
C GLU A 4 16.89 14.82 -21.76
N VAL A 5 15.60 15.08 -21.94
CA VAL A 5 14.65 15.13 -20.83
C VAL A 5 14.38 13.68 -20.46
N GLN A 6 14.88 13.26 -19.29
CA GLN A 6 14.65 11.93 -18.74
C GLN A 6 13.15 11.70 -18.50
N LYS A 7 12.71 10.53 -18.94
CA LYS A 7 11.35 10.00 -18.95
C LYS A 7 10.84 9.78 -17.52
N GLY A 8 9.67 10.35 -17.23
CA GLY A 8 8.93 10.15 -15.98
C GLY A 8 7.60 10.85 -16.07
N ASP A 9 6.76 10.45 -17.04
CA ASP A 9 5.39 10.96 -17.14
C ASP A 9 4.59 10.39 -15.96
N TYR A 10 4.55 11.13 -14.84
CA TYR A 10 3.62 10.85 -13.76
C TYR A 10 2.24 11.33 -14.19
N THR A 11 1.38 10.43 -14.63
CA THR A 11 -0.03 10.76 -14.85
C THR A 11 -0.75 10.77 -13.50
N ASP A 12 -1.29 11.92 -13.11
CA ASP A 12 -2.21 12.00 -11.99
C ASP A 12 -3.64 11.72 -12.48
N ILE A 13 -4.35 10.82 -11.81
CA ILE A 13 -5.77 10.54 -12.05
C ILE A 13 -6.58 11.28 -10.98
N SER A 14 -7.59 12.03 -11.41
CA SER A 14 -8.51 12.74 -10.51
C SER A 14 -9.78 11.91 -10.29
N ILE A 15 -10.13 11.62 -9.04
CA ILE A 15 -11.33 10.90 -8.67
C ILE A 15 -12.04 11.73 -7.59
N GLY A 16 -13.18 12.34 -7.95
CA GLY A 16 -13.81 13.37 -7.13
C GLY A 16 -12.89 14.58 -6.96
N ASP A 17 -12.70 15.02 -5.72
CA ASP A 17 -11.84 16.16 -5.37
C ASP A 17 -10.38 15.76 -5.06
N GLU A 18 -10.05 14.48 -5.18
CA GLU A 18 -8.72 13.95 -4.84
C GLU A 18 -7.93 13.55 -6.09
N ARG A 19 -6.61 13.77 -6.02
CA ARG A 19 -5.64 13.37 -7.06
C ARG A 19 -4.76 12.22 -6.57
N TYR A 20 -4.62 11.23 -7.43
CA TYR A 20 -3.90 9.99 -7.18
C TYR A 20 -2.85 9.77 -8.25
N ARG A 21 -1.71 9.20 -7.89
CA ARG A 21 -0.73 8.77 -8.87
C ARG A 21 -1.25 7.52 -9.57
N GLU A 22 -1.16 7.49 -10.90
CA GLU A 22 -1.55 6.32 -11.70
C GLU A 22 -0.78 5.05 -11.24
N GLU A 23 0.51 5.18 -10.91
CA GLU A 23 1.34 4.07 -10.40
C GLU A 23 0.74 3.43 -9.14
N ASP A 24 0.26 4.24 -8.20
CA ASP A 24 -0.30 3.75 -6.93
C ASP A 24 -1.66 3.08 -7.16
N LEU A 25 -2.49 3.64 -8.05
CA LEU A 25 -3.78 3.03 -8.39
C LEU A 25 -3.61 1.69 -9.10
N ARG A 26 -2.68 1.63 -10.06
CA ARG A 26 -2.38 0.41 -10.81
C ARG A 26 -1.79 -0.68 -9.90
N LEU A 27 -0.89 -0.31 -8.99
CA LEU A 27 -0.36 -1.22 -7.98
C LEU A 27 -1.50 -1.82 -7.14
N LEU A 28 -2.40 -0.98 -6.63
CA LEU A 28 -3.49 -1.43 -5.76
C LEU A 28 -4.50 -2.31 -6.49
N ALA A 29 -4.79 -2.00 -7.76
CA ALA A 29 -5.64 -2.80 -8.65
C ALA A 29 -4.98 -4.11 -9.14
N GLY A 30 -3.73 -4.40 -8.74
CA GLY A 30 -3.03 -5.60 -9.20
C GLY A 30 -2.66 -5.58 -10.68
N GLY A 31 -2.56 -4.39 -11.28
CA GLY A 31 -2.23 -4.21 -12.69
C GLY A 31 -3.43 -4.20 -13.64
N GLU A 32 -4.66 -4.34 -13.12
CA GLU A 32 -5.89 -4.22 -13.91
C GLU A 32 -6.18 -2.76 -14.31
N ASP A 33 -6.80 -2.56 -15.48
CA ASP A 33 -7.23 -1.25 -15.97
C ASP A 33 -8.59 -0.82 -15.38
N THR A 34 -8.87 -1.24 -14.14
CA THR A 34 -10.10 -0.94 -13.41
C THR A 34 -9.81 0.02 -12.25
N LEU A 35 -10.77 0.90 -11.96
CA LEU A 35 -10.63 1.79 -10.80
C LEU A 35 -10.76 0.98 -9.51
N PRO A 36 -9.82 1.11 -8.55
CA PRO A 36 -9.93 0.44 -7.27
C PRO A 36 -11.19 0.84 -6.51
N GLY A 37 -11.73 -0.07 -5.69
CA GLY A 37 -12.83 0.22 -4.78
C GLY A 37 -12.46 1.27 -3.71
N GLU A 38 -13.45 1.79 -2.99
CA GLU A 38 -13.27 2.91 -2.04
C GLU A 38 -12.22 2.63 -0.95
N SER A 39 -12.13 1.39 -0.49
CA SER A 39 -11.16 0.97 0.52
C SER A 39 -9.72 1.06 0.00
N LEU A 40 -9.49 0.65 -1.25
CA LEU A 40 -8.18 0.80 -1.91
C LEU A 40 -7.88 2.26 -2.24
N LEU A 41 -8.87 3.07 -2.60
CA LEU A 41 -8.67 4.52 -2.75
C LEU A 41 -8.26 5.20 -1.43
N LEU A 42 -8.77 4.73 -0.28
CA LEU A 42 -8.29 5.18 1.02
C LEU A 42 -6.82 4.81 1.24
N LEU A 43 -6.38 3.60 0.83
CA LEU A 43 -4.95 3.24 0.86
C LEU A 43 -4.12 4.15 -0.04
N ALA A 44 -4.58 4.46 -1.26
CA ALA A 44 -3.88 5.37 -2.16
C ALA A 44 -3.66 6.76 -1.53
N ARG A 45 -4.63 7.25 -0.72
CA ARG A 45 -4.45 8.50 0.05
C ARG A 45 -3.37 8.38 1.12
N VAL A 46 -3.26 7.22 1.77
CA VAL A 46 -2.18 6.94 2.73
C VAL A 46 -0.83 6.90 2.01
N LEU A 47 -0.73 6.24 0.85
CA LEU A 47 0.53 6.15 0.09
C LEU A 47 1.03 7.51 -0.39
N LYS A 48 0.11 8.39 -0.80
CA LYS A 48 0.42 9.77 -1.20
C LYS A 48 1.12 10.55 -0.09
N ASN A 49 0.76 10.31 1.18
CA ASN A 49 1.43 10.90 2.33
C ASN A 49 1.31 9.99 3.56
N PRO A 50 2.29 9.10 3.79
CA PRO A 50 2.27 8.14 4.89
C PRO A 50 2.12 8.78 6.28
N MET A 51 2.61 10.02 6.44
CA MET A 51 2.52 10.78 7.70
C MET A 51 1.08 11.17 8.07
N ARG A 52 0.11 11.05 7.14
CA ARG A 52 -1.31 11.29 7.42
C ARG A 52 -2.02 10.09 8.03
N LEU A 53 -1.39 8.92 8.14
CA LEU A 53 -2.01 7.72 8.72
C LEU A 53 -2.69 7.99 10.08
N PRO A 54 -2.08 8.71 11.05
CA PRO A 54 -2.75 9.01 12.33
C PRO A 54 -4.10 9.72 12.18
N LEU A 55 -4.23 10.60 11.19
CA LEU A 55 -5.47 11.34 10.91
C LEU A 55 -6.53 10.46 10.21
N LEU A 56 -6.09 9.40 9.55
CA LEU A 56 -6.94 8.46 8.81
C LEU A 56 -7.34 7.24 9.63
N LEU A 57 -6.82 7.07 10.86
CA LEU A 57 -7.08 5.91 11.72
C LEU A 57 -8.56 5.59 11.90
N LYS A 58 -9.42 6.62 12.09
CA LYS A 58 -10.86 6.40 12.24
C LYS A 58 -11.48 5.73 11.00
N GLN A 59 -11.06 6.15 9.80
CA GLN A 59 -11.55 5.58 8.54
C GLN A 59 -10.98 4.16 8.36
N ILE A 60 -9.67 3.98 8.57
CA ILE A 60 -9.00 2.69 8.47
C ILE A 60 -9.65 1.68 9.44
N CYS A 61 -9.71 1.97 10.74
CA CYS A 61 -10.29 1.04 11.71
C CYS A 61 -11.77 0.74 11.45
N GLY A 62 -12.51 1.69 10.86
CA GLY A 62 -13.89 1.47 10.42
C GLY A 62 -14.04 0.36 9.37
N LEU A 63 -13.01 0.13 8.56
CA LEU A 63 -13.01 -0.93 7.52
C LEU A 63 -13.15 -2.33 8.09
N ARG A 64 -12.67 -2.57 9.32
CA ARG A 64 -12.67 -3.90 9.95
C ARG A 64 -14.08 -4.51 10.02
N SER A 65 -15.10 -3.68 10.17
CA SER A 65 -16.50 -4.11 10.26
C SER A 65 -17.31 -3.86 8.99
N SER A 66 -16.81 -3.06 8.04
CA SER A 66 -17.57 -2.67 6.84
C SER A 66 -17.22 -3.48 5.59
N LEU A 67 -16.01 -4.06 5.52
CA LEU A 67 -15.58 -4.80 4.34
C LEU A 67 -16.28 -6.15 4.25
N GLN A 68 -16.87 -6.46 3.10
CA GLN A 68 -17.34 -7.80 2.79
C GLN A 68 -16.16 -8.76 2.58
N ALA A 69 -16.41 -10.07 2.62
CA ALA A 69 -15.35 -11.09 2.53
C ALA A 69 -14.43 -10.89 1.31
N GLN A 70 -15.01 -10.67 0.13
CA GLN A 70 -14.25 -10.44 -1.11
C GLN A 70 -13.43 -9.14 -1.06
N GLU A 71 -14.05 -8.04 -0.62
CA GLU A 71 -13.35 -6.74 -0.52
C GLU A 71 -12.25 -6.78 0.54
N ARG A 72 -12.45 -7.56 1.60
CA ARG A 72 -11.48 -7.74 2.67
C ARG A 72 -10.24 -8.51 2.19
N GLU A 73 -10.43 -9.54 1.38
CA GLU A 73 -9.32 -10.26 0.73
C GLU A 73 -8.55 -9.32 -0.20
N GLU A 74 -9.26 -8.60 -1.07
CA GLU A 74 -8.61 -7.72 -2.04
C GLU A 74 -7.91 -6.52 -1.38
N PHE A 75 -8.47 -6.01 -0.28
CA PHE A 75 -7.82 -5.00 0.55
C PHE A 75 -6.52 -5.54 1.18
N ARG A 76 -6.52 -6.79 1.68
CA ARG A 76 -5.29 -7.41 2.21
C ARG A 76 -4.25 -7.55 1.11
N LEU A 77 -4.63 -8.04 -0.07
CA LEU A 77 -3.73 -8.16 -1.21
C LEU A 77 -3.14 -6.80 -1.61
N GLY A 78 -3.92 -5.72 -1.60
CA GLY A 78 -3.41 -4.36 -1.81
C GLY A 78 -2.30 -3.97 -0.82
N LEU A 79 -2.45 -4.28 0.48
CA LEU A 79 -1.42 -4.05 1.49
C LEU A 79 -0.16 -4.89 1.22
N ILE A 80 -0.32 -6.13 0.79
CA ILE A 80 0.81 -7.01 0.45
C ILE A 80 1.56 -6.50 -0.78
N ARG A 81 0.83 -6.04 -1.81
CA ARG A 81 1.42 -5.44 -3.02
C ARG A 81 2.30 -4.23 -2.66
N ILE A 82 1.84 -3.36 -1.75
CA ILE A 82 2.65 -2.22 -1.27
C ILE A 82 3.92 -2.70 -0.55
N GLN A 83 3.82 -3.71 0.31
CA GLN A 83 4.98 -4.24 1.03
C GLN A 83 6.03 -4.82 0.08
N ILE A 84 5.60 -5.60 -0.92
CA ILE A 84 6.47 -6.18 -1.94
C ILE A 84 7.10 -5.09 -2.81
N GLU A 85 6.31 -4.13 -3.31
CA GLU A 85 6.81 -3.01 -4.09
C GLU A 85 7.90 -2.25 -3.33
N ALA A 86 7.63 -1.95 -2.05
CA ALA A 86 8.58 -1.25 -1.22
C ALA A 86 9.88 -2.03 -1.01
N ASP A 87 9.82 -3.35 -0.80
CA ASP A 87 11.02 -4.17 -0.64
C ASP A 87 11.82 -4.29 -1.96
N LEU A 88 11.15 -4.36 -3.12
CA LEU A 88 11.81 -4.41 -4.43
C LEU A 88 12.51 -3.08 -4.79
N HIS A 89 11.88 -1.96 -4.47
CA HIS A 89 12.35 -0.62 -4.87
C HIS A 89 13.05 0.14 -3.73
N MET A 90 13.25 -0.48 -2.55
CA MET A 90 13.84 0.17 -1.37
C MET A 90 15.16 0.87 -1.67
N HIS A 91 15.97 0.30 -2.56
CA HIS A 91 17.27 0.81 -2.94
C HIS A 91 17.21 2.15 -3.71
N GLU A 92 16.07 2.48 -4.32
CA GLU A 92 15.87 3.70 -5.10
C GLU A 92 15.61 4.91 -4.21
N ASP A 93 14.81 4.71 -3.16
CA ASP A 93 14.48 5.74 -2.16
C ASP A 93 14.08 5.07 -0.83
N ILE A 94 15.09 4.82 -0.01
CA ILE A 94 14.93 4.11 1.28
C ILE A 94 13.86 4.79 2.13
N GLN A 95 13.88 6.13 2.23
CA GLN A 95 12.96 6.84 3.10
C GLN A 95 11.52 6.69 2.60
N ARG A 96 11.28 6.90 1.31
CA ARG A 96 9.94 6.78 0.72
C ARG A 96 9.39 5.36 0.87
N PHE A 97 10.17 4.36 0.47
CA PHE A 97 9.69 2.98 0.47
C PHE A 97 9.59 2.37 1.87
N GLN A 98 10.49 2.72 2.79
CA GLN A 98 10.37 2.31 4.20
C GLN A 98 9.08 2.88 4.84
N GLN A 99 8.74 4.14 4.57
CA GLN A 99 7.50 4.74 5.06
C GLN A 99 6.26 4.04 4.49
N ARG A 100 6.24 3.77 3.17
CA ARG A 100 5.13 3.05 2.50
C ARG A 100 4.96 1.64 3.06
N ARG A 101 6.06 0.90 3.26
CA ARG A 101 6.03 -0.43 3.88
C ARG A 101 5.51 -0.40 5.31
N TYR A 102 6.01 0.53 6.12
CA TYR A 102 5.58 0.69 7.50
C TYR A 102 4.07 0.93 7.61
N VAL A 103 3.52 1.88 6.85
CA VAL A 103 2.07 2.15 6.92
C VAL A 103 1.23 0.98 6.44
N ALA A 104 1.68 0.25 5.42
CA ALA A 104 0.99 -0.96 4.96
C ALA A 104 0.96 -2.05 6.05
N GLN A 105 2.09 -2.30 6.71
CA GLN A 105 2.17 -3.26 7.82
C GLN A 105 1.32 -2.84 9.03
N VAL A 106 1.34 -1.56 9.40
CA VAL A 106 0.51 -1.05 10.50
C VAL A 106 -0.98 -1.21 10.17
N ILE A 107 -1.40 -0.87 8.95
CA ILE A 107 -2.80 -1.05 8.54
C ILE A 107 -3.16 -2.54 8.51
N GLU A 108 -2.28 -3.40 8.01
CA GLU A 108 -2.53 -4.85 8.00
C GLU A 108 -2.75 -5.37 9.42
N MET A 109 -1.87 -5.00 10.37
CA MET A 109 -2.03 -5.36 11.77
C MET A 109 -3.32 -4.81 12.39
N LEU A 110 -3.71 -3.58 12.08
CA LEU A 110 -4.94 -2.99 12.63
C LEU A 110 -6.22 -3.71 12.15
N ILE A 111 -6.24 -4.19 10.91
CA ILE A 111 -7.44 -4.79 10.28
C ILE A 111 -7.46 -6.31 10.37
N PHE A 112 -6.30 -6.96 10.27
CA PHE A 112 -6.16 -8.40 10.20
C PHE A 112 -5.55 -9.01 11.45
N GLN A 113 -4.94 -8.19 12.34
CA GLN A 113 -4.25 -8.63 13.57
C GLN A 113 -3.07 -9.58 13.29
N ASP A 114 -2.55 -9.55 12.07
CA ASP A 114 -1.48 -10.42 11.60
C ASP A 114 -0.78 -9.79 10.37
N LEU A 115 0.47 -10.17 10.13
CA LEU A 115 1.25 -9.81 8.95
C LEU A 115 1.47 -11.05 8.09
N LEU A 116 0.92 -11.07 6.87
CA LEU A 116 1.09 -12.23 5.98
C LEU A 116 2.55 -12.45 5.57
N LEU A 117 3.31 -11.35 5.42
CA LEU A 117 4.72 -11.34 5.08
C LEU A 117 5.63 -11.14 6.32
N ALA A 118 5.15 -11.53 7.51
CA ALA A 118 6.02 -11.53 8.69
C ALA A 118 7.30 -12.35 8.40
N PRO A 119 8.48 -11.87 8.79
CA PRO A 119 9.66 -12.73 8.84
C PRO A 119 9.29 -13.94 9.69
N ARG A 120 9.34 -15.14 9.12
CA ARG A 120 9.22 -16.35 9.93
C ARG A 120 10.38 -16.31 10.91
N GLU A 121 10.08 -16.21 12.20
CA GLU A 121 11.08 -16.60 13.20
C GLU A 121 11.48 -18.02 12.80
N MET A 122 12.75 -18.21 12.45
CA MET A 122 13.27 -19.56 12.32
C MET A 122 13.08 -20.13 13.71
N GLU A 123 12.07 -21.01 13.87
CA GLU A 123 11.96 -21.83 15.05
C GLU A 123 13.34 -22.45 15.19
N GLU A 124 14.10 -22.01 16.20
CA GLU A 124 15.29 -22.72 16.60
C GLU A 124 14.79 -24.13 16.88
N GLU A 125 15.02 -25.06 15.95
CA GLU A 125 14.91 -26.49 16.23
C GLU A 125 15.79 -26.66 17.46
N SER A 126 15.14 -26.71 18.62
CA SER A 126 15.74 -27.13 19.86
C SER A 126 16.19 -28.56 19.58
N LEU A 127 17.45 -28.67 19.16
CA LEU A 127 18.19 -29.91 19.04
C LEU A 127 18.23 -30.51 20.45
N GLU A 128 17.19 -31.28 20.77
CA GLU A 128 17.20 -32.25 21.88
C GLU A 128 18.06 -33.47 21.52
#